data_AF-A0A8K0QZV0-F1
#
_entry.id   AF-A0A8K0QZV0-F1
#
_cell.length_a   1.000
_cell.length_b   1.000
_cell.length_c   1.000
_cell.angle_alpha   90.00
_cell.angle_beta   90.00
_cell.angle_gamma   90.00
#
_symmetry.space_group_name_H-M   'P 1'
#
loop_
_entity.id
_entity.type
_entity.pdbx_description
1 polymer ?
#
loop_
_entity_poly.entity_id
_entity_poly.type
_entity_poly.pdbx_seq_one_letter_code
_entity_poly.pdbx_strand_id
1 'polypeptide(L)'
;MGRFDTLNADTKDLVNCLLPALAASFKISDPVDIIPEDIRMRAWDCDRRDHIKDQTENDPRNWGVQFLKDLMAIARIKHGDLALFQSDLRAKVALHEPKHPWARLADIKEIRDEYEHPDRKQEVAEESSGTTSTDSYLEELHEPDLPRGLKRGRRNHEIYEARVQESHKRRKHGGRLRRADDGGFIRKEKIKSKHRYSIERSSPDGSRRTVHRPSRTVQSDDDDFNNSRNMSFHSHPTPAFSMSPAPFRAPSAIAEAVDASDQPLHVQKMAAELEVAEAELRTARIKMQYIEAREQAEKERLHGSGAIEGSPHPFN
;
A
#
# COMPACT_ATOMS: atom_id res chain seq x y z
N MET A 1 22.18 20.62 -2.67
CA MET A 1 22.65 19.47 -1.87
C MET A 1 22.31 18.20 -2.62
N GLY A 2 23.17 17.18 -2.59
CA GLY A 2 22.91 15.93 -3.31
C GLY A 2 21.81 15.11 -2.62
N ARG A 3 21.22 14.15 -3.35
CA ARG A 3 20.22 13.24 -2.79
C ARG A 3 20.78 12.51 -1.58
N PHE A 4 22.02 12.05 -1.69
CA PHE A 4 22.74 11.37 -0.62
C PHE A 4 22.74 12.17 0.69
N ASP A 5 22.97 13.49 0.64
CA ASP A 5 23.05 14.34 1.84
C ASP A 5 21.73 14.37 2.63
N THR A 6 20.61 14.27 1.92
CA THR A 6 19.26 14.27 2.49
C THR A 6 18.80 12.91 3.03
N LEU A 7 19.56 11.83 2.79
CA LEU A 7 19.21 10.49 3.26
C LEU A 7 19.44 10.30 4.77
N ASN A 8 18.68 9.37 5.35
CA ASN A 8 18.88 8.89 6.72
C ASN A 8 20.26 8.25 6.88
N ALA A 9 20.86 8.33 8.07
CA ALA A 9 22.18 7.76 8.37
C ALA A 9 22.29 6.28 8.00
N ASP A 10 21.33 5.44 8.42
CA ASP A 10 21.29 4.02 8.09
C ASP A 10 21.32 3.75 6.57
N THR A 11 20.70 4.64 5.80
CA THR A 11 20.64 4.52 4.33
C THR A 11 21.94 4.98 3.68
N LYS A 12 22.58 6.02 4.23
CA LYS A 12 23.92 6.46 3.82
C LYS A 12 24.95 5.37 4.04
N ASP A 13 24.92 4.73 5.21
CA ASP A 13 25.80 3.60 5.53
C ASP A 13 25.58 2.44 4.57
N LEU A 14 24.33 2.11 4.24
CA LEU A 14 24.03 1.10 3.24
C LEU A 14 24.64 1.45 1.87
N VAL A 15 24.48 2.67 1.37
CA VAL A 15 25.07 3.11 0.09
C VAL A 15 26.61 3.01 0.16
N ASN A 16 27.21 3.51 1.23
CA ASN A 16 28.66 3.45 1.43
C ASN A 16 29.20 2.01 1.49
N CYS A 17 28.41 1.05 1.98
CA CYS A 17 28.75 -0.37 1.96
C CYS A 17 28.56 -1.02 0.57
N LEU A 18 27.53 -0.62 -0.18
CA LEU A 18 27.19 -1.21 -1.47
C LEU A 18 28.16 -0.80 -2.58
N LEU A 19 28.60 0.47 -2.60
CA LEU A 19 29.44 0.99 -3.69
C LEU A 19 30.78 0.26 -3.84
N PRO A 20 31.57 0.03 -2.78
CA PRO A 20 32.81 -0.75 -2.90
C PRO A 20 32.56 -2.21 -3.28
N ALA A 21 31.47 -2.80 -2.80
CA ALA A 21 31.09 -4.17 -3.15
C ALA A 21 30.72 -4.32 -4.63
N LEU A 22 30.05 -3.31 -5.19
CA LEU A 22 29.74 -3.24 -6.62
C LEU A 22 31.00 -3.12 -7.47
N ALA A 23 31.89 -2.18 -7.14
CA ALA A 23 33.18 -2.04 -7.82
C ALA A 23 33.97 -3.36 -7.84
N ALA A 24 34.02 -4.05 -6.70
CA ALA A 24 34.66 -5.36 -6.59
C ALA A 24 33.97 -6.42 -7.46
N SER A 25 32.63 -6.46 -7.50
CA SER A 25 31.89 -7.45 -8.30
C SER A 25 32.11 -7.32 -9.80
N PHE A 26 32.21 -6.09 -10.32
CA PHE A 26 32.49 -5.82 -11.74
C PHE A 26 33.98 -5.72 -12.05
N LYS A 27 34.87 -5.84 -11.05
CA LYS A 27 36.33 -5.72 -11.16
C LYS A 27 36.78 -4.35 -11.70
N ILE A 28 36.13 -3.29 -11.24
CA ILE A 28 36.40 -1.91 -11.64
C ILE A 28 36.95 -1.13 -10.43
N SER A 29 37.77 -0.11 -10.67
CA SER A 29 38.27 0.80 -9.63
C SER A 29 37.22 1.80 -9.15
N ASP A 30 36.50 2.43 -10.08
CA ASP A 30 35.50 3.44 -9.79
C ASP A 30 34.08 2.90 -10.09
N PRO A 31 33.15 2.90 -9.12
CA PRO A 31 31.75 2.56 -9.37
C PRO A 31 31.09 3.40 -10.47
N VAL A 32 31.57 4.62 -10.73
CA VAL A 32 31.05 5.52 -11.76
C VAL A 32 31.14 4.91 -13.17
N ASP A 33 32.16 4.09 -13.42
CA ASP A 33 32.42 3.48 -14.73
C ASP A 33 31.54 2.26 -15.02
N ILE A 34 30.74 1.80 -14.04
CA ILE A 34 29.75 0.74 -14.25
C ILE A 34 28.74 1.18 -15.32
N ILE A 35 28.33 2.46 -15.28
CA ILE A 35 27.38 3.03 -16.24
C ILE A 35 28.06 4.19 -16.98
N PRO A 36 28.29 4.04 -18.29
CA PRO A 36 28.98 5.04 -19.08
C PRO A 36 28.14 6.32 -19.20
N GLU A 37 28.82 7.45 -19.40
CA GLU A 37 28.22 8.79 -19.33
C GLU A 37 27.10 9.00 -20.36
N ASP A 38 27.21 8.34 -21.53
CA ASP A 38 26.24 8.38 -22.63
C ASP A 38 24.84 7.93 -22.23
N ILE A 39 24.74 6.91 -21.36
CA ILE A 39 23.47 6.30 -20.93
C ILE A 39 23.20 6.46 -19.44
N ARG A 40 24.01 7.25 -18.73
CA ARG A 40 23.92 7.40 -17.27
C ARG A 40 22.58 7.98 -16.84
N MET A 41 22.13 7.71 -15.61
CA MET A 41 20.92 8.34 -15.10
C MET A 41 21.02 9.87 -15.10
N ARG A 42 19.87 10.55 -15.26
CA ARG A 42 19.78 12.01 -15.09
C ARG A 42 20.05 12.41 -13.65
N ALA A 43 20.69 13.56 -13.47
CA ALA A 43 20.87 14.17 -12.16
C ALA A 43 19.50 14.52 -11.55
N TRP A 44 19.34 14.23 -10.25
CA TRP A 44 18.12 14.54 -9.51
C TRP A 44 18.30 15.82 -8.71
N ASP A 45 17.51 16.84 -9.02
CA ASP A 45 17.47 18.08 -8.24
C ASP A 45 16.62 17.86 -6.98
N CYS A 46 17.26 17.87 -5.82
CA CYS A 46 16.57 17.71 -4.54
C CYS A 46 15.72 18.91 -4.16
N ASP A 47 16.10 20.11 -4.60
CA ASP A 47 15.41 21.35 -4.25
C ASP A 47 14.13 21.49 -5.09
N ARG A 48 14.21 21.17 -6.39
CA ARG A 48 13.05 21.17 -7.30
C ARG A 48 12.25 19.87 -7.30
N ARG A 49 12.82 18.79 -6.78
CA ARG A 49 12.27 17.41 -6.81
C ARG A 49 11.96 16.95 -8.24
N ASP A 50 12.84 17.27 -9.18
CA ASP A 50 12.70 16.88 -10.58
C ASP A 50 14.06 16.50 -11.16
N HIS A 51 14.06 15.76 -12.27
CA HIS A 51 15.27 15.41 -12.99
C HIS A 51 15.78 16.62 -13.79
N ILE A 52 17.06 16.94 -13.64
CA ILE A 52 17.74 17.93 -14.47
C ILE A 52 17.89 17.34 -15.87
N LYS A 53 17.34 18.03 -16.88
CA LYS A 53 17.30 17.49 -18.24
C LYS A 53 18.65 17.50 -18.94
N ASP A 54 19.55 18.39 -18.56
CA ASP A 54 20.78 18.62 -19.31
C ASP A 54 22.03 18.05 -18.61
N GLN A 55 21.85 17.34 -17.49
CA GLN A 55 22.95 16.88 -16.65
C GLN A 55 22.83 15.41 -16.25
N THR A 56 23.92 14.66 -16.39
CA THR A 56 24.08 13.28 -15.93
C THR A 56 24.50 13.22 -14.47
N GLU A 57 24.09 12.17 -13.76
CA GLU A 57 24.41 11.97 -12.35
C GLU A 57 25.80 11.34 -12.18
N ASN A 58 26.82 12.16 -11.91
CA ASN A 58 28.20 11.68 -11.78
C ASN A 58 28.52 11.06 -10.42
N ASP A 59 27.72 11.30 -9.37
CA ASP A 59 27.96 10.72 -8.06
C ASP A 59 27.17 9.41 -7.91
N PRO A 60 27.84 8.24 -7.78
CA PRO A 60 27.16 6.96 -7.69
C PRO A 60 26.37 6.81 -6.39
N ARG A 61 26.62 7.68 -5.38
CA ARG A 61 25.84 7.74 -4.14
C ARG A 61 24.41 8.24 -4.38
N ASN A 62 24.17 8.99 -5.47
CA ASN A 62 22.88 9.58 -5.79
C ASN A 62 21.99 8.70 -6.69
N TRP A 63 22.54 7.64 -7.31
CA TRP A 63 21.79 6.71 -8.18
C TRP A 63 20.59 6.04 -7.48
N GLY A 64 20.63 5.99 -6.14
CA GLY A 64 19.53 5.51 -5.31
C GLY A 64 19.69 4.05 -4.93
N VAL A 65 19.24 3.72 -3.71
CA VAL A 65 19.49 2.41 -3.09
C VAL A 65 18.91 1.25 -3.89
N GLN A 66 17.70 1.41 -4.44
CA GLN A 66 17.04 0.34 -5.19
C GLN A 66 17.84 -0.01 -6.45
N PHE A 67 18.31 1.01 -7.15
CA PHE A 67 19.15 0.87 -8.33
C PHE A 67 20.46 0.13 -8.02
N LEU A 68 21.14 0.51 -6.94
CA LEU A 68 22.36 -0.17 -6.48
C LEU A 68 22.13 -1.64 -6.11
N LYS A 69 20.97 -1.95 -5.51
CA LYS A 69 20.59 -3.35 -5.19
C LYS A 69 20.34 -4.18 -6.43
N ASP A 70 19.63 -3.63 -7.40
CA ASP A 70 19.34 -4.32 -8.66
C ASP A 70 20.64 -4.53 -9.46
N LEU A 71 21.56 -3.55 -9.48
CA LEU A 71 22.91 -3.72 -10.03
C LEU A 71 23.69 -4.84 -9.33
N MET A 72 23.62 -4.94 -8.00
CA MET A 72 24.28 -6.02 -7.26
C MET A 72 23.70 -7.39 -7.62
N ALA A 73 22.39 -7.48 -7.84
CA ALA A 73 21.76 -8.72 -8.29
C ALA A 73 22.27 -9.11 -9.68
N ILE A 74 22.28 -8.18 -10.63
CA ILE A 74 22.80 -8.38 -11.98
C ILE A 74 24.26 -8.83 -11.94
N ALA A 75 25.10 -8.15 -11.17
CA ALA A 75 26.52 -8.50 -11.03
C ALA A 75 26.72 -9.94 -10.53
N ARG A 76 25.84 -10.42 -9.63
CA ARG A 76 25.87 -11.80 -9.13
C ARG A 76 25.43 -12.81 -10.18
N ILE A 77 24.37 -12.51 -10.93
CA ILE A 77 23.80 -13.42 -11.95
C ILE A 77 24.76 -13.57 -13.14
N LYS A 78 25.37 -12.47 -13.59
CA LYS A 78 26.29 -12.44 -14.74
C LYS A 78 27.77 -12.54 -14.36
N HIS A 79 28.07 -12.89 -13.11
CA HIS A 79 29.44 -13.06 -12.61
C HIS A 79 30.37 -11.86 -12.85
N GLY A 80 29.81 -10.65 -12.86
CA GLY A 80 30.57 -9.41 -13.06
C GLY A 80 30.94 -9.09 -14.51
N ASP A 81 30.29 -9.70 -15.50
CA ASP A 81 30.51 -9.32 -16.91
C ASP A 81 29.90 -7.95 -17.23
N LEU A 82 30.76 -6.92 -17.19
CA LEU A 82 30.38 -5.53 -17.45
C LEU A 82 30.04 -5.28 -18.91
N ALA A 83 30.76 -5.93 -19.84
CA ALA A 83 30.63 -5.62 -21.26
C ALA A 83 29.26 -6.02 -21.80
N LEU A 84 28.79 -7.22 -21.42
CA LEU A 84 27.44 -7.70 -21.74
C LEU A 84 26.37 -6.83 -21.09
N PHE A 85 26.54 -6.48 -19.82
CA PHE A 85 25.58 -5.61 -19.14
C PHE A 85 25.46 -4.24 -19.82
N GLN A 86 26.58 -3.63 -20.21
CA GLN A 86 26.58 -2.33 -20.88
C GLN A 86 25.99 -2.41 -22.30
N SER A 87 26.20 -3.50 -23.04
CA SER A 87 25.55 -3.68 -24.36
C SER A 87 24.04 -3.81 -24.23
N ASP A 88 23.58 -4.61 -23.26
CA ASP A 88 22.16 -4.86 -23.05
C ASP A 88 21.45 -3.59 -22.54
N LEU A 89 22.10 -2.84 -21.65
CA LEU A 89 21.60 -1.54 -21.20
C LEU A 89 21.51 -0.52 -22.34
N ARG A 90 22.51 -0.47 -23.23
CA ARG A 90 22.44 0.38 -24.44
C ARG A 90 21.31 -0.04 -25.36
N ALA A 91 21.09 -1.33 -25.54
CA ALA A 91 20.00 -1.84 -26.37
C ALA A 91 18.63 -1.40 -25.81
N LYS A 92 18.44 -1.49 -24.49
CA LYS A 92 17.21 -1.01 -23.83
C LYS A 92 17.03 0.50 -23.93
N VAL A 93 18.09 1.28 -23.72
CA VAL A 93 18.03 2.75 -23.84
C VAL A 93 17.80 3.18 -25.29
N ALA A 94 18.30 2.45 -26.28
CA ALA A 94 18.06 2.74 -27.69
C ALA A 94 16.58 2.57 -28.10
N LEU A 95 15.80 1.77 -27.37
CA LEU A 95 14.35 1.64 -27.56
C LEU A 95 13.56 2.82 -26.99
N HIS A 96 14.19 3.70 -26.20
CA HIS A 96 13.50 4.86 -25.65
C HIS A 96 13.25 5.91 -26.72
N GLU A 97 12.26 6.76 -26.48
CA GLU A 97 12.08 7.97 -27.29
C GLU A 97 13.39 8.77 -27.36
N PRO A 98 13.72 9.40 -28.52
CA PRO A 98 14.95 10.18 -28.69
C PRO A 98 15.11 11.34 -27.70
N LYS A 99 14.03 11.68 -26.99
CA LYS A 99 13.99 12.67 -25.91
C LYS A 99 14.61 12.19 -24.59
N HIS A 100 14.81 10.88 -24.42
CA HIS A 100 15.28 10.26 -23.18
C HIS A 100 16.45 9.28 -23.42
N PRO A 101 17.65 9.76 -23.78
CA PRO A 101 18.85 8.92 -23.96
C PRO A 101 19.46 8.34 -22.66
N TRP A 102 18.73 8.34 -21.54
CA TRP A 102 19.28 7.98 -20.23
C TRP A 102 18.60 6.73 -19.67
N ALA A 103 19.39 5.88 -19.01
CA ALA A 103 18.89 4.71 -18.30
C ALA A 103 17.89 5.10 -17.20
N ARG A 104 16.79 4.35 -17.13
CA ARG A 104 15.77 4.42 -16.10
C ARG A 104 15.93 3.26 -15.14
N LEU A 105 15.33 3.39 -13.95
CA LEU A 105 15.22 2.27 -13.01
C LEU A 105 14.42 1.10 -13.60
N ALA A 106 13.48 1.37 -14.52
CA ALA A 106 12.70 0.34 -15.20
C ALA A 106 13.59 -0.57 -16.06
N ASP A 107 14.51 0.00 -16.84
CA ASP A 107 15.38 -0.77 -17.74
C ASP A 107 16.27 -1.74 -16.96
N ILE A 108 16.82 -1.29 -15.83
CA ILE A 108 17.65 -2.17 -14.98
C ILE A 108 16.83 -3.28 -14.35
N LYS A 109 15.57 -3.01 -13.98
CA LYS A 109 14.67 -4.04 -13.47
C LYS A 109 14.33 -5.06 -14.56
N GLU A 110 14.05 -4.61 -15.77
CA GLU A 110 13.80 -5.51 -16.91
C GLU A 110 15.01 -6.40 -17.21
N ILE A 111 16.22 -5.81 -17.28
CA ILE A 111 17.46 -6.57 -17.50
C ILE A 111 17.68 -7.58 -16.38
N ARG A 112 17.44 -7.16 -15.12
CA ARG A 112 17.51 -8.07 -13.97
C ARG A 112 16.53 -9.22 -14.12
N ASP A 113 15.27 -8.94 -14.44
CA ASP A 113 14.22 -9.95 -14.58
C ASP A 113 14.51 -10.90 -15.76
N GLU A 114 15.03 -10.39 -16.88
CA GLU A 114 15.49 -11.19 -18.03
C GLU A 114 16.64 -12.14 -17.65
N TYR A 115 17.55 -11.68 -16.79
CA TYR A 115 18.66 -12.50 -16.32
C TYR A 115 18.24 -13.51 -15.25
N GLU A 116 17.28 -13.17 -14.38
CA GLU A 116 16.71 -14.09 -13.37
C GLU A 116 15.84 -15.18 -14.02
N HIS A 117 15.17 -14.86 -15.14
CA HIS A 117 14.22 -15.75 -15.80
C HIS A 117 14.45 -15.84 -17.32
N PRO A 118 15.54 -16.48 -17.78
CA PRO A 118 15.84 -16.58 -19.21
C PRO A 118 14.78 -17.35 -20.01
N ASP A 119 14.03 -18.25 -19.37
CA ASP A 119 12.97 -19.06 -20.02
C ASP A 119 11.63 -18.33 -20.14
N ARG A 120 11.47 -17.16 -19.49
CA ARG A 120 10.25 -16.38 -19.59
C ARG A 120 10.23 -15.72 -20.97
N LYS A 121 9.41 -16.24 -21.89
CA LYS A 121 9.13 -15.57 -23.16
C LYS A 121 8.74 -14.13 -22.86
N GLN A 122 9.56 -13.20 -23.32
CA GLN A 122 9.27 -11.79 -23.24
C GLN A 122 7.99 -11.59 -24.04
N GLU A 123 6.92 -11.13 -23.38
CA GLU A 123 5.76 -10.61 -24.09
C GLU A 123 6.28 -9.40 -24.85
N VAL A 124 6.64 -9.62 -26.12
CA VAL A 124 6.95 -8.56 -27.05
C VAL A 124 5.70 -7.70 -27.05
N ALA A 125 5.79 -6.53 -26.43
CA ALA A 125 4.78 -5.50 -26.59
C ALA A 125 4.76 -5.22 -28.09
N GLU A 126 3.80 -5.82 -28.80
CA GLU A 126 3.60 -5.57 -30.21
C GLU A 126 3.41 -4.06 -30.37
N GLU A 127 4.45 -3.40 -30.84
CA GLU A 127 4.32 -2.10 -31.45
C GLU A 127 3.27 -2.26 -32.55
N SER A 128 2.13 -1.60 -32.34
CA SER A 128 1.00 -1.62 -33.25
C SER A 128 1.36 -0.96 -34.58
N SER A 129 2.11 -1.68 -35.41
CA SER A 129 2.21 -1.42 -36.83
C SER A 129 1.14 -2.29 -37.49
N GLY A 130 0.00 -1.67 -37.78
CA GLY A 130 -1.17 -2.35 -38.28
C GLY A 130 -0.93 -3.14 -39.57
N THR A 131 -1.40 -4.38 -39.57
CA THR A 131 -1.92 -5.06 -40.76
C THR A 131 -3.01 -6.07 -40.36
N THR A 132 -4.26 -5.68 -40.62
CA THR A 132 -5.27 -6.46 -41.37
C THR A 132 -5.85 -7.78 -40.80
N SER A 133 -7.20 -7.78 -40.69
CA SER A 133 -8.14 -8.93 -40.77
C SER A 133 -8.15 -9.92 -39.58
N THR A 134 -9.24 -10.28 -38.89
CA THR A 134 -10.69 -10.19 -39.13
C THR A 134 -11.40 -10.38 -37.78
N ASP A 135 -11.81 -9.33 -37.08
CA ASP A 135 -12.90 -9.45 -36.09
C ASP A 135 -13.63 -8.11 -35.94
N SER A 136 -14.46 -7.84 -36.94
CA SER A 136 -15.30 -6.65 -37.09
C SER A 136 -16.74 -7.04 -36.79
N TYR A 137 -17.13 -7.09 -35.51
CA TYR A 137 -18.55 -7.21 -35.12
C TYR A 137 -18.96 -6.48 -33.82
N LEU A 138 -18.11 -5.61 -33.26
CA LEU A 138 -18.41 -4.93 -31.97
C LEU A 138 -18.14 -3.43 -31.98
N GLU A 139 -18.30 -2.79 -33.14
CA GLU A 139 -18.20 -1.34 -33.28
C GLU A 139 -19.57 -0.79 -33.69
N GLU A 140 -20.30 -0.18 -32.75
CA GLU A 140 -20.97 1.12 -32.90
C GLU A 140 -21.88 1.42 -31.68
N LEU A 141 -21.29 1.95 -30.61
CA LEU A 141 -22.01 2.80 -29.66
C LEU A 141 -21.31 4.17 -29.66
N HIS A 142 -21.72 4.98 -30.62
CA HIS A 142 -21.35 6.36 -30.81
C HIS A 142 -21.66 7.16 -29.52
N GLU A 143 -20.64 7.67 -28.83
CA GLU A 143 -20.85 8.59 -27.71
C GLU A 143 -21.41 9.92 -28.26
N PRO A 144 -22.58 10.41 -27.81
CA PRO A 144 -23.12 11.68 -28.30
C PRO A 144 -22.26 12.87 -27.82
N ASP A 145 -21.92 13.74 -28.77
CA ASP A 145 -21.11 14.95 -28.56
C ASP A 145 -21.83 15.96 -27.65
N LEU A 146 -21.34 16.09 -26.42
CA LEU A 146 -21.88 17.05 -25.44
C LEU A 146 -21.34 18.46 -25.71
N PRO A 147 -22.19 19.51 -25.68
CA PRO A 147 -21.77 20.88 -25.97
C PRO A 147 -20.75 21.42 -24.96
N ARG A 148 -19.81 22.19 -25.50
CA ARG A 148 -18.61 22.72 -24.82
C ARG A 148 -19.00 23.70 -23.70
N GLY A 149 -18.85 23.30 -22.44
CA GLY A 149 -19.01 24.22 -21.29
C GLY A 149 -19.37 23.61 -19.93
N LEU A 150 -19.77 22.35 -19.86
CA LEU A 150 -20.08 21.70 -18.57
C LEU A 150 -18.81 21.13 -17.93
N LYS A 151 -18.39 21.74 -16.81
CA LYS A 151 -17.33 21.26 -15.93
C LYS A 151 -17.58 19.78 -15.61
N ARG A 152 -16.69 18.89 -16.06
CA ARG A 152 -16.57 17.49 -15.58
C ARG A 152 -16.15 17.51 -14.10
N GLY A 153 -17.12 17.78 -13.23
CA GLY A 153 -16.98 17.54 -11.80
C GLY A 153 -16.95 16.04 -11.56
N ARG A 154 -15.83 15.54 -11.03
CA ARG A 154 -15.66 14.24 -10.34
C ARG A 154 -16.44 13.08 -10.96
N ARG A 155 -15.86 12.48 -12.00
CA ARG A 155 -16.21 11.13 -12.45
C ARG A 155 -15.62 10.14 -11.44
N ASN A 156 -16.43 9.81 -10.42
CA ASN A 156 -16.22 8.66 -9.57
C ASN A 156 -16.14 7.43 -10.47
N HIS A 157 -14.94 6.87 -10.62
CA HIS A 157 -14.77 5.51 -11.10
C HIS A 157 -15.19 4.60 -9.96
N GLU A 158 -16.44 4.14 -10.01
CA GLU A 158 -16.88 2.94 -9.31
C GLU A 158 -16.21 1.74 -9.99
N ILE A 159 -14.94 1.52 -9.67
CA ILE A 159 -14.26 0.24 -9.87
C ILE A 159 -14.32 -0.47 -8.53
N TYR A 160 -15.34 -1.32 -8.38
CA TYR A 160 -15.44 -2.29 -7.31
C TYR A 160 -14.47 -3.44 -7.55
N GLU A 161 -13.20 -3.24 -7.17
CA GLU A 161 -12.31 -4.34 -6.77
C GLU A 161 -11.50 -3.88 -5.55
N ALA A 162 -12.20 -3.75 -4.42
CA ALA A 162 -11.57 -3.73 -3.12
C ALA A 162 -11.01 -5.13 -2.83
N ARG A 163 -9.79 -5.41 -3.30
CA ARG A 163 -8.93 -6.36 -2.59
C ARG A 163 -8.82 -5.84 -1.16
N VAL A 164 -9.27 -6.64 -0.21
CA VAL A 164 -8.91 -6.50 1.20
C VAL A 164 -7.40 -6.69 1.27
N GLN A 165 -6.63 -5.62 1.02
CA GLN A 165 -5.32 -5.53 1.62
C GLN A 165 -5.58 -5.39 3.10
N GLU A 166 -5.30 -6.46 3.84
CA GLU A 166 -5.14 -6.41 5.27
C GLU A 166 -4.15 -5.28 5.57
N SER A 167 -4.68 -4.15 6.00
CA SER A 167 -3.88 -3.09 6.59
C SER A 167 -3.30 -3.68 7.86
N HIS A 168 -2.11 -4.30 7.75
CA HIS A 168 -1.32 -4.68 8.89
C HIS A 168 -1.08 -3.40 9.68
N LYS A 169 -1.87 -3.24 10.74
CA LYS A 169 -1.59 -2.37 11.87
C LYS A 169 -0.14 -2.61 12.25
N ARG A 170 0.78 -1.76 11.79
CA ARG A 170 2.10 -1.63 12.37
C ARG A 170 1.88 -1.23 13.82
N ARG A 171 1.89 -2.26 14.67
CA ARG A 171 1.90 -2.16 16.12
C ARG A 171 3.02 -1.18 16.47
N LYS A 172 2.64 0.00 16.96
CA LYS A 172 3.49 0.86 17.78
C LYS A 172 3.82 0.06 19.05
N HIS A 173 4.79 -0.87 18.99
CA HIS A 173 5.48 -1.44 20.15
C HIS A 173 6.67 -2.27 19.67
N GLY A 174 7.81 -1.59 19.56
CA GLY A 174 9.12 -2.19 19.28
C GLY A 174 10.24 -1.18 19.52
N GLY A 175 10.12 -0.37 20.59
CA GLY A 175 11.24 0.45 21.02
C GLY A 175 12.35 -0.47 21.54
N ARG A 176 13.55 -0.37 20.97
CA ARG A 176 14.77 -1.05 21.45
C ARG A 176 14.87 -0.91 22.97
N LEU A 177 15.15 -2.00 23.69
CA LEU A 177 15.49 -1.93 25.11
C LEU A 177 16.72 -1.03 25.25
N ARG A 178 16.60 0.02 26.05
CA ARG A 178 17.74 0.86 26.43
C ARG A 178 18.54 0.12 27.50
N ARG A 179 19.87 0.18 27.41
CA ARG A 179 20.75 -0.26 28.49
C ARG A 179 20.66 0.78 29.60
N ALA A 180 20.50 0.31 30.83
CA ALA A 180 20.71 1.14 32.00
C ALA A 180 22.21 1.25 32.30
N ASP A 181 22.58 2.25 33.10
CA ASP A 181 23.98 2.54 33.43
C ASP A 181 24.63 1.44 34.29
N ASP A 182 23.84 0.49 34.80
CA ASP A 182 24.27 -0.72 35.50
C ASP A 182 24.52 -1.93 34.56
N GLY A 183 24.32 -1.77 33.25
CA GLY A 183 24.47 -2.83 32.25
C GLY A 183 23.23 -3.73 32.07
N GLY A 184 22.15 -3.48 32.82
CA GLY A 184 20.88 -4.20 32.71
C GLY A 184 19.99 -3.70 31.55
N PHE A 185 19.04 -4.54 31.14
CA PHE A 185 18.03 -4.19 30.15
C PHE A 185 16.69 -3.85 30.82
N ILE A 186 16.25 -2.58 30.76
CA ILE A 186 14.98 -2.15 31.35
C ILE A 186 13.82 -2.47 30.40
N ARG A 187 12.88 -3.31 30.85
CA ARG A 187 11.59 -3.51 30.16
C ARG A 187 10.64 -2.37 30.52
N LYS A 188 9.99 -1.79 29.50
CA LYS A 188 8.97 -0.76 29.69
C LYS A 188 7.73 -1.40 30.35
N GLU A 189 7.54 -1.17 31.64
CA GLU A 189 6.36 -1.68 32.35
C GLU A 189 5.09 -1.10 31.72
N LYS A 190 4.14 -2.00 31.39
CA LYS A 190 2.81 -1.61 30.92
C LYS A 190 2.05 -1.06 32.11
N ILE A 191 2.08 0.26 32.28
CA ILE A 191 1.21 0.96 33.22
C ILE A 191 -0.23 0.66 32.79
N LYS A 192 -0.93 -0.15 33.60
CA LYS A 192 -2.37 -0.40 33.45
C LYS A 192 -3.07 0.94 33.72
N SER A 193 -3.52 1.59 32.65
CA SER A 193 -4.42 2.74 32.68
C SER A 193 -5.67 2.43 33.51
N LYS A 194 -5.66 2.79 34.80
CA LYS A 194 -6.86 2.96 35.62
C LYS A 194 -7.35 4.40 35.47
N HIS A 195 -8.67 4.55 35.62
CA HIS A 195 -9.43 5.79 35.77
C HIS A 195 -10.00 6.44 34.50
N ARG A 196 -11.18 5.96 34.08
CA ARG A 196 -12.26 6.85 33.64
C ARG A 196 -13.46 6.63 34.53
N TYR A 197 -13.81 7.68 35.29
CA TYR A 197 -15.11 7.85 35.90
C TYR A 197 -16.16 7.86 34.79
N SER A 198 -17.07 6.88 34.78
CA SER A 198 -18.38 7.04 34.15
C SER A 198 -19.43 7.04 35.25
N ILE A 199 -20.13 8.16 35.33
CA ILE A 199 -21.32 8.39 36.13
C ILE A 199 -22.39 7.39 35.68
N GLU A 200 -22.72 6.42 36.53
CA GLU A 200 -23.96 5.65 36.41
C GLU A 200 -24.98 6.22 37.38
N ARG A 201 -26.08 6.71 36.81
CA ARG A 201 -27.35 6.91 37.50
C ARG A 201 -28.03 5.55 37.66
N SER A 202 -28.70 5.37 38.80
CA SER A 202 -29.85 4.47 39.05
C SER A 202 -29.57 3.09 39.70
N SER A 203 -29.43 3.08 41.04
CA SER A 203 -30.29 2.42 42.06
C SER A 203 -30.87 0.98 41.85
N PRO A 204 -31.27 0.27 42.94
CA PRO A 204 -30.45 -0.27 44.03
C PRO A 204 -30.72 -1.79 44.28
N ASP A 205 -29.88 -2.40 45.12
CA ASP A 205 -30.17 -3.48 46.10
C ASP A 205 -29.12 -4.61 46.05
N GLY A 206 -28.77 -5.13 47.22
CA GLY A 206 -27.86 -6.27 47.36
C GLY A 206 -26.60 -6.03 48.18
N SER A 207 -26.80 -5.74 49.47
CA SER A 207 -26.04 -6.31 50.61
C SER A 207 -24.77 -7.12 50.27
N ARG A 208 -23.59 -6.61 50.64
CA ARG A 208 -22.57 -7.38 51.39
C ARG A 208 -21.42 -6.48 51.88
N ARG A 209 -21.22 -6.54 53.20
CA ARG A 209 -20.13 -5.94 53.99
C ARG A 209 -18.81 -6.65 53.69
N THR A 210 -17.72 -5.90 53.46
CA THR A 210 -16.33 -6.33 53.77
C THR A 210 -15.50 -5.07 54.08
N VAL A 211 -15.37 -4.75 55.37
CA VAL A 211 -14.15 -4.79 56.20
C VAL A 211 -12.97 -3.92 55.69
N HIS A 212 -12.74 -2.87 56.48
CA HIS A 212 -11.61 -1.94 56.48
C HIS A 212 -10.23 -2.57 56.35
N ARG A 213 -9.35 -1.89 55.59
CA ARG A 213 -7.93 -1.75 55.97
C ARG A 213 -7.40 -0.38 55.54
N PRO A 214 -6.84 0.43 56.45
CA PRO A 214 -6.27 1.73 56.12
C PRO A 214 -4.78 1.60 55.77
N SER A 215 -4.35 2.13 54.64
CA SER A 215 -2.93 2.31 54.32
C SER A 215 -2.64 3.77 54.01
N ARG A 216 -2.26 4.47 55.08
CA ARG A 216 -1.19 5.47 55.21
C ARG A 216 -0.94 6.39 54.00
N THR A 217 -1.42 7.61 54.17
CA THR A 217 -1.01 8.85 53.50
C THR A 217 0.49 9.10 53.65
N VAL A 218 1.15 9.47 52.56
CA VAL A 218 2.42 10.23 52.57
C VAL A 218 2.11 11.56 51.90
N GLN A 219 2.24 12.64 52.68
CA GLN A 219 2.26 14.01 52.22
C GLN A 219 3.61 14.28 51.56
N SER A 220 3.58 14.92 50.40
CA SER A 220 4.73 15.62 49.83
C SER A 220 4.21 17.00 49.48
N ASP A 221 4.65 17.98 50.27
CA ASP A 221 4.81 19.37 49.86
C ASP A 221 5.60 19.41 48.54
N ASP A 222 5.15 20.23 47.60
CA ASP A 222 6.02 21.22 46.98
C ASP A 222 5.14 22.25 46.27
N ASP A 223 5.46 23.51 46.59
CA ASP A 223 4.74 24.72 46.27
C ASP A 223 4.80 25.12 44.78
N ASP A 224 3.69 25.74 44.36
CA ASP A 224 3.57 26.89 43.47
C ASP A 224 4.62 27.12 42.37
N PHE A 225 4.21 26.92 41.10
CA PHE A 225 4.43 27.95 40.08
C PHE A 225 3.23 28.11 39.13
N ASN A 226 2.86 29.37 39.02
CA ASN A 226 1.68 29.96 38.42
C ASN A 226 1.82 30.13 36.89
N ASN A 227 0.68 30.37 36.22
CA ASN A 227 0.50 30.86 34.83
C ASN A 227 0.86 29.88 33.68
N SER A 228 -0.05 29.52 32.76
CA SER A 228 -0.72 30.46 31.85
C SER A 228 -1.80 29.78 30.98
N ARG A 229 -2.96 30.44 30.85
CA ARG A 229 -3.85 30.48 29.67
C ARG A 229 -4.51 29.17 29.18
N ASN A 230 -5.63 28.86 29.81
CA ASN A 230 -6.75 28.15 29.19
C ASN A 230 -7.33 28.98 28.03
N MET A 231 -7.10 28.56 26.78
CA MET A 231 -7.92 28.97 25.63
C MET A 231 -9.00 27.91 25.41
N SER A 232 -10.20 28.22 25.91
CA SER A 232 -11.43 27.48 25.68
C SER A 232 -11.91 27.75 24.24
N PHE A 233 -11.61 26.84 23.32
CA PHE A 233 -12.25 26.83 22.01
C PHE A 233 -13.61 26.14 22.13
N HIS A 234 -14.65 26.94 22.00
CA HIS A 234 -16.03 26.48 21.93
C HIS A 234 -16.20 25.62 20.67
N SER A 235 -16.67 24.38 20.85
CA SER A 235 -17.09 23.52 19.76
C SER A 235 -18.39 24.06 19.15
N HIS A 236 -18.34 24.49 17.89
CA HIS A 236 -19.53 24.82 17.12
C HIS A 236 -20.42 23.58 16.91
N PRO A 237 -21.76 23.67 17.10
CA PRO A 237 -22.68 22.61 16.74
C PRO A 237 -22.86 22.56 15.22
N THR A 238 -22.50 21.43 14.60
CA THR A 238 -22.82 21.14 13.20
C THR A 238 -24.28 20.67 13.09
N PRO A 239 -25.02 21.06 12.04
CA PRO A 239 -26.43 20.70 11.86
C PRO A 239 -26.62 19.21 11.58
N ALA A 240 -27.67 18.65 12.20
CA ALA A 240 -28.06 17.26 12.14
C ALA A 240 -28.95 16.97 10.93
N PHE A 241 -28.38 16.62 9.77
CA PHE A 241 -29.12 15.98 8.69
C PHE A 241 -28.23 15.01 7.89
N SER A 242 -28.34 13.73 8.21
CA SER A 242 -28.36 12.60 7.27
C SER A 242 -28.22 11.32 8.10
N MET A 243 -29.36 10.79 8.57
CA MET A 243 -29.40 9.45 9.16
C MET A 243 -29.46 8.43 8.01
N SER A 244 -28.32 8.12 7.41
CA SER A 244 -28.17 6.88 6.66
C SER A 244 -28.24 5.71 7.66
N PRO A 245 -29.03 4.65 7.40
CA PRO A 245 -29.15 3.51 8.28
C PRO A 245 -27.75 2.92 8.52
N ALA A 246 -27.35 2.85 9.79
CA ALA A 246 -26.06 2.29 10.17
C ALA A 246 -25.97 0.86 9.62
N PRO A 247 -24.84 0.46 9.02
CA PRO A 247 -24.67 -0.90 8.57
C PRO A 247 -24.83 -1.83 9.78
N PHE A 248 -25.77 -2.76 9.67
CA PHE A 248 -25.88 -3.88 10.61
C PHE A 248 -24.48 -4.47 10.77
N ARG A 249 -23.92 -4.36 11.98
CA ARG A 249 -22.72 -5.10 12.34
C ARG A 249 -23.09 -6.57 12.20
N ALA A 250 -22.65 -7.18 11.09
CA ALA A 250 -22.61 -8.63 11.00
C ALA A 250 -21.84 -9.12 12.24
N PRO A 251 -22.38 -10.08 13.00
CA PRO A 251 -21.63 -10.69 14.08
C PRO A 251 -20.34 -11.22 13.47
N SER A 252 -19.20 -10.72 13.95
CA SER A 252 -17.92 -11.35 13.71
C SER A 252 -18.00 -12.71 14.39
N ALA A 253 -18.48 -13.71 13.66
CA ALA A 253 -18.11 -15.09 13.91
C ALA A 253 -16.60 -15.11 13.70
N ILE A 254 -15.89 -14.77 14.77
CA ILE A 254 -14.48 -15.07 14.96
C ILE A 254 -14.44 -16.57 14.71
N ALA A 255 -13.85 -16.96 13.58
CA ALA A 255 -13.56 -18.35 13.30
C ALA A 255 -12.93 -18.91 14.58
N GLU A 256 -13.65 -19.80 15.26
CA GLU A 256 -13.09 -20.60 16.34
C GLU A 256 -11.87 -21.27 15.72
N ALA A 257 -10.68 -20.80 16.09
CA ALA A 257 -9.46 -21.49 15.76
C ALA A 257 -9.56 -22.84 16.44
N VAL A 258 -9.93 -23.86 15.67
CA VAL A 258 -9.99 -25.24 16.14
C VAL A 258 -8.57 -25.56 16.62
N ASP A 259 -8.40 -25.67 17.93
CA ASP A 259 -7.14 -26.00 18.58
C ASP A 259 -6.79 -27.44 18.23
N ALA A 260 -6.22 -27.63 17.04
CA ALA A 260 -5.91 -28.93 16.46
C ALA A 260 -4.57 -29.48 16.96
N SER A 261 -4.02 -28.94 18.05
CA SER A 261 -2.66 -29.20 18.52
C SER A 261 -2.38 -30.67 18.90
N ASP A 262 -3.41 -31.47 19.23
CA ASP A 262 -3.27 -32.87 19.63
C ASP A 262 -3.65 -33.91 18.56
N GLN A 263 -3.99 -33.50 17.33
CA GLN A 263 -4.38 -34.44 16.26
C GLN A 263 -3.19 -34.86 15.37
N PRO A 264 -3.17 -36.10 14.83
CA PRO A 264 -2.13 -36.55 13.91
C PRO A 264 -2.15 -35.73 12.62
N LEU A 265 -0.96 -35.42 12.07
CA LEU A 265 -0.77 -34.51 10.93
C LEU A 265 -1.65 -34.83 9.70
N HIS A 266 -1.91 -36.10 9.43
CA HIS A 266 -2.79 -36.51 8.34
C HIS A 266 -4.22 -36.00 8.52
N VAL A 267 -4.75 -36.03 9.75
CA VAL A 267 -6.11 -35.55 10.07
C VAL A 267 -6.17 -34.04 9.98
N GLN A 268 -5.14 -33.32 10.44
CA GLN A 268 -5.05 -31.87 10.28
C GLN A 268 -5.03 -31.45 8.80
N LYS A 269 -4.28 -32.18 7.97
CA LYS A 269 -4.22 -31.92 6.52
C LYS A 269 -5.60 -32.10 5.87
N MET A 270 -6.30 -33.20 6.16
CA MET A 270 -7.64 -33.42 5.62
C MET A 270 -8.65 -32.37 6.13
N ALA A 271 -8.55 -31.95 7.40
CA ALA A 271 -9.41 -30.91 7.93
C ALA A 271 -9.21 -29.56 7.23
N ALA A 272 -7.95 -29.17 6.96
CA ALA A 272 -7.63 -27.96 6.21
C ALA A 272 -8.13 -28.03 4.77
N GLU A 273 -8.00 -29.18 4.10
CA GLU A 273 -8.53 -29.38 2.75
C GLU A 273 -10.07 -29.28 2.71
N LEU A 274 -10.77 -29.85 3.70
CA LEU A 274 -12.23 -29.71 3.81
C LEU A 274 -12.65 -28.26 4.07
N GLU A 275 -11.92 -27.53 4.92
CA GLU A 275 -12.20 -26.12 5.20
C GLU A 275 -12.09 -25.26 3.94
N VAL A 276 -11.05 -25.49 3.13
CA VAL A 276 -10.87 -24.81 1.84
C VAL A 276 -12.03 -25.13 0.88
N ALA A 277 -12.39 -26.41 0.75
CA ALA A 277 -13.49 -26.83 -0.12
C ALA A 277 -14.84 -26.22 0.31
N GLU A 278 -15.11 -26.16 1.61
CA GLU A 278 -16.31 -25.51 2.13
C GLU A 278 -16.33 -23.99 1.88
N ALA A 279 -15.18 -23.33 2.06
CA ALA A 279 -15.06 -21.90 1.80
C ALA A 279 -15.31 -21.60 0.31
N GLU A 280 -14.71 -22.38 -0.59
CA GLU A 280 -14.93 -22.24 -2.04
C GLU A 280 -16.40 -22.46 -2.40
N LEU A 281 -17.04 -23.50 -1.87
CA LEU A 281 -18.45 -23.79 -2.12
C LEU A 281 -19.36 -22.64 -1.62
N ARG A 282 -19.08 -22.07 -0.45
CA ARG A 282 -19.82 -20.91 0.07
C ARG A 282 -19.64 -19.69 -0.84
N THR A 283 -18.43 -19.42 -1.31
CA THR A 283 -18.20 -18.30 -2.25
C THR A 283 -18.92 -18.50 -3.58
N ALA A 284 -18.95 -19.72 -4.11
CA ALA A 284 -19.67 -20.04 -5.34
C ALA A 284 -21.19 -19.82 -5.19
N ARG A 285 -21.78 -20.22 -4.06
CA ARG A 285 -23.20 -19.97 -3.75
C ARG A 285 -23.53 -18.48 -3.68
N ILE A 286 -22.68 -17.67 -3.05
CA ILE A 286 -22.87 -16.22 -2.96
C ILE A 286 -22.78 -15.59 -4.36
N LYS A 287 -21.82 -16.01 -5.19
CA LYS A 287 -21.72 -15.53 -6.58
C LYS A 287 -22.96 -15.86 -7.39
N MET A 288 -23.49 -17.08 -7.25
CA MET A 288 -24.72 -17.49 -7.93
C MET A 288 -25.92 -16.63 -7.51
N GLN A 289 -26.11 -16.41 -6.20
CA GLN A 289 -27.17 -15.52 -5.68
C GLN A 289 -27.05 -14.09 -6.20
N TYR A 290 -25.82 -13.58 -6.33
CA TYR A 290 -25.58 -12.25 -6.89
C TYR A 290 -25.98 -12.17 -8.37
N ILE A 291 -25.65 -13.22 -9.16
CA ILE A 291 -26.04 -13.30 -10.57
C ILE A 291 -27.57 -13.35 -10.70
N GLU A 292 -28.25 -14.20 -9.91
CA GLU A 292 -29.71 -14.29 -9.90
C GLU A 292 -30.38 -12.95 -9.54
N ALA A 293 -29.87 -12.27 -8.50
CA ALA A 293 -30.37 -10.95 -8.11
C ALA A 293 -30.16 -9.90 -9.21
N ARG A 294 -29.04 -9.96 -9.93
CA ARG A 294 -28.75 -9.07 -11.06
C ARG A 294 -29.70 -9.34 -12.24
N GLU A 295 -29.93 -10.60 -12.58
CA GLU A 295 -30.89 -10.99 -13.64
C GLU A 295 -32.32 -10.55 -13.30
N GLN A 296 -32.73 -10.69 -12.03
CA GLN A 296 -34.06 -10.25 -11.59
C GLN A 296 -34.20 -8.73 -11.69
N ALA A 297 -33.21 -7.96 -11.22
CA ALA A 297 -33.22 -6.50 -11.34
C ALA A 297 -33.27 -6.04 -12.81
N GLU A 298 -32.61 -6.75 -13.73
CA GLU A 298 -32.68 -6.46 -15.16
C GLU A 298 -34.07 -6.74 -15.75
N LYS A 299 -34.70 -7.87 -15.38
CA LYS A 299 -36.08 -8.19 -15.77
C LYS A 299 -37.08 -7.15 -15.26
N GLU A 300 -36.94 -6.71 -14.01
CA GLU A 300 -37.78 -5.66 -13.42
C GLU A 300 -37.61 -4.31 -14.13
N ARG A 301 -36.38 -3.94 -14.53
CA ARG A 301 -36.15 -2.72 -15.33
C ARG A 301 -36.82 -2.78 -16.71
N LEU A 302 -36.82 -3.95 -17.36
CA LEU A 302 -37.47 -4.16 -18.64
C LEU A 302 -39.00 -4.07 -18.53
N HIS A 303 -39.60 -4.57 -17.44
CA HIS A 303 -41.06 -4.58 -17.24
C HIS A 303 -41.59 -3.30 -16.56
N GLY A 304 -40.76 -2.56 -15.83
CA GLY A 304 -41.16 -1.36 -15.07
C GLY A 304 -41.21 -0.05 -15.85
N SER A 305 -40.73 0.00 -17.10
CA SER A 305 -40.76 1.23 -17.93
C SER A 305 -42.03 1.44 -18.76
N GLY A 306 -43.01 0.52 -18.66
CA GLY A 306 -44.22 0.53 -19.49
C GLY A 306 -45.51 1.03 -18.82
N ALA A 307 -45.48 1.57 -17.60
CA ALA A 307 -46.70 1.90 -16.84
C ALA A 307 -46.77 3.35 -16.35
N ILE A 308 -46.56 4.33 -17.24
CA ILE A 308 -47.06 5.71 -17.04
C ILE A 308 -47.57 6.23 -18.39
N GLU A 309 -48.66 5.66 -18.89
CA GLU A 309 -49.45 6.27 -19.97
C GLU A 309 -50.84 6.63 -19.42
N GLY A 310 -51.15 7.93 -19.52
CA GLY A 310 -52.53 8.40 -19.61
C GLY A 310 -53.28 8.64 -18.30
N SER A 311 -52.90 9.67 -17.54
CA SER A 311 -53.89 10.39 -16.72
C SER A 311 -54.14 11.76 -17.35
N PRO A 312 -55.25 11.96 -18.10
CA PRO A 312 -55.56 13.24 -18.72
C PRO A 312 -56.07 14.22 -17.66
N HIS A 313 -55.32 15.28 -17.42
CA HIS A 313 -55.79 16.38 -16.58
C HIS A 313 -56.90 17.17 -17.31
N PRO A 314 -58.10 17.33 -16.72
CA PRO A 314 -59.12 18.22 -17.25
C PRO A 314 -58.76 19.66 -16.95
N PHE A 315 -58.74 20.50 -17.99
CA PHE A 315 -58.70 21.95 -17.87
C PHE A 315 -60.04 22.46 -17.34
N ASN A 316 -59.99 23.28 -16.29
CA ASN A 316 -60.90 24.39 -16.03
C ASN A 316 -60.19 25.44 -15.18
#